data_AF-A0A2V6BYP7-F1
#
_entry.id   AF-A0A2V6BYP7-F1
#
_cell.length_a   1.000
_cell.length_b   1.000
_cell.length_c   1.000
_cell.angle_alpha   90.00
_cell.angle_beta   90.00
_cell.angle_gamma   90.00
#
_symmetry.space_group_name_H-M   'P 1'
#
loop_
_entity.id
_entity.type
_entity.pdbx_description
1 polymer ?
#
loop_
_entity_poly.entity_id
_entity_poly.type
_entity_poly.pdbx_seq_one_letter_code
_entity_poly.pdbx_strand_id
1 'polypeptide(L)'
;MPALSVMDDPLQLGFPLWIRLTHFFAFLFTTLLIRSGIEIIGAHPKLYWRDDALPGTEWIRFTRKRIPKDYAWTAEDEIEPVSPWTALPGHNNLGLGRHWHFWALNGWLLAGAIYVFLLFTTPQWRRLVPTSWEIFPTAWQAIVAYVHFRLPPDGNPFNGIQQLTYFFVIFILSPFQIVTGIMMSPALAARFPWFPGIFGGRQAARSLHFIGLILFVGFIVIHICLVVAHGFAREMAKIVLGAESHSRVLAVTIGLIGISVVIAFHLWGTWYSLAFPFRTKRLLELGVDPFRRFLFHHWDSRQKYEHVSPYARVNGRPPRNEIYQRLAAANFKDWRLELSGMAAKKLSLSLDDLRQMPCQTQTTLHICIQGWSYFAQWTGVPVSAIMDKCELMPDAHFLVFHTLDEKWERPGHGYYYEVIDLEIARLPQTILAYEMNGQPLPVPYGAPLRLRVENQLGYKMAKWINRIEFVDTFEHIGKGQGGWRDDVLHYYPSDAGI
;
A
#
# COMPACT_ATOMS: atom_id res chain seq x y z
N MET A 1 39.63 32.18 42.81
CA MET A 1 38.41 31.40 43.12
C MET A 1 37.78 31.03 41.79
N PRO A 2 37.82 29.76 41.36
CA PRO A 2 37.15 29.37 40.13
C PRO A 2 35.64 29.31 40.39
N ALA A 3 34.87 29.87 39.45
CA ALA A 3 33.42 29.84 39.46
C ALA A 3 32.95 28.38 39.47
N LEU A 4 32.19 28.05 40.50
CA LEU A 4 31.47 26.79 40.65
C LEU A 4 30.62 26.51 39.42
N SER A 5 30.64 25.25 39.02
CA SER A 5 29.82 24.66 37.98
C SER A 5 28.36 25.10 38.11
N VAL A 6 27.79 25.61 37.02
CA VAL A 6 26.37 25.41 36.74
C VAL A 6 26.20 23.90 36.70
N MET A 7 25.77 23.32 37.82
CA MET A 7 25.31 21.95 37.86
C MET A 7 24.14 21.88 36.89
N ASP A 8 24.30 21.16 35.77
CA ASP A 8 23.18 20.63 35.02
C ASP A 8 22.27 19.94 36.03
N ASP A 9 21.07 20.47 36.25
CA ASP A 9 20.07 19.80 37.07
C ASP A 9 19.86 18.41 36.46
N PRO A 10 20.20 17.31 37.16
CA PRO A 10 20.07 15.95 36.62
C PRO A 10 18.62 15.57 36.29
N LEU A 11 17.65 16.44 36.63
CA LEU A 11 16.24 16.31 36.30
C LEU A 11 15.83 17.02 35.00
N GLN A 12 16.60 17.97 34.45
CA GLN A 12 16.20 18.69 33.23
C GLN A 12 16.59 17.95 31.95
N LEU A 13 15.59 17.58 31.15
CA LEU A 13 15.79 16.85 29.89
C LEU A 13 15.94 17.80 28.70
N GLY A 14 17.17 18.02 28.24
CA GLY A 14 17.45 18.76 26.99
C GLY A 14 17.08 17.99 25.71
N PHE A 15 17.29 18.57 24.52
CA PHE A 15 17.01 17.92 23.23
C PHE A 15 18.31 17.49 22.51
N PRO A 16 18.84 16.27 22.80
CA PRO A 16 20.07 15.78 22.17
C PRO A 16 19.95 15.71 20.65
N LEU A 17 21.11 15.70 19.97
CA LEU A 17 21.17 15.74 18.50
C LEU A 17 20.32 14.64 17.84
N TRP A 18 20.36 13.41 18.36
CA TRP A 18 19.60 12.30 17.79
C TRP A 18 18.08 12.53 17.83
N ILE A 19 17.54 13.19 18.86
CA ILE A 19 16.11 13.55 18.93
C ILE A 19 15.77 14.58 17.85
N ARG A 20 16.65 15.57 17.64
CA ARG A 20 16.44 16.63 16.65
C ARG A 20 16.50 16.07 15.22
N LEU A 21 17.47 15.20 14.95
CA LEU A 21 17.61 14.54 13.64
C LEU A 21 16.42 13.62 13.36
N THR A 22 16.07 12.74 14.29
CA THR A 22 14.92 11.82 14.11
C THR A 22 13.60 12.57 13.99
N HIS A 23 13.43 13.70 14.70
CA HIS A 23 12.28 14.59 14.50
C HIS A 23 12.24 15.18 13.08
N PHE A 24 13.36 15.69 12.55
CA PHE A 24 13.42 16.21 11.18
C PHE A 24 13.11 15.12 10.13
N PHE A 25 13.68 13.92 10.28
CA PHE A 25 13.38 12.81 9.38
C PHE A 25 11.93 12.33 9.52
N ALA A 26 11.38 12.28 10.74
CA ALA A 26 9.97 11.98 10.96
C ALA A 26 9.06 12.99 10.26
N PHE A 27 9.40 14.29 10.29
CA PHE A 27 8.67 15.33 9.55
C PHE A 27 8.71 15.09 8.02
N LEU A 28 9.90 14.83 7.46
CA LEU A 28 10.04 14.51 6.04
C LEU A 28 9.21 13.29 5.64
N PHE A 29 9.40 12.15 6.32
CA PHE A 29 8.75 10.91 5.92
C PHE A 29 7.24 10.91 6.20
N THR A 30 6.78 11.52 7.30
CA THR A 30 5.34 11.61 7.59
C THR A 30 4.62 12.45 6.54
N THR A 31 5.21 13.57 6.10
CA THR A 31 4.60 14.39 5.03
C THR A 31 4.56 13.68 3.67
N LEU A 32 5.58 12.86 3.36
CA LEU A 32 5.58 11.98 2.17
C LEU A 32 4.51 10.88 2.28
N LEU A 33 4.37 10.24 3.44
CA LEU A 33 3.34 9.23 3.72
C LEU A 33 1.93 9.80 3.56
N ILE A 34 1.70 11.03 4.05
CA ILE A 34 0.41 11.73 3.89
C ILE A 34 0.10 11.94 2.40
N ARG A 35 1.00 12.58 1.63
CA ARG A 35 0.72 12.89 0.22
C ARG A 35 0.59 11.64 -0.66
N SER A 36 1.43 10.63 -0.43
CA SER A 36 1.34 9.34 -1.14
C SER A 36 0.11 8.53 -0.73
N GLY A 37 -0.29 8.59 0.55
CA GLY A 37 -1.52 7.95 1.04
C GLY A 37 -2.78 8.56 0.40
N ILE A 38 -2.80 9.88 0.20
CA ILE A 38 -3.87 10.58 -0.53
C ILE A 38 -3.94 10.11 -1.99
N GLU A 39 -2.80 9.94 -2.68
CA GLU A 39 -2.75 9.37 -4.04
C GLU A 39 -3.39 7.96 -4.08
N ILE A 40 -3.05 7.11 -3.11
CA ILE A 40 -3.61 5.74 -3.01
C ILE A 40 -5.12 5.76 -2.78
N ILE A 41 -5.62 6.69 -1.95
CA ILE A 41 -7.07 6.85 -1.72
C ILE A 41 -7.79 7.25 -3.01
N GLY A 42 -7.17 8.08 -3.85
CA GLY A 42 -7.74 8.49 -5.15
C GLY A 42 -8.09 7.33 -6.07
N ALA A 43 -7.37 6.20 -5.99
CA ALA A 43 -7.66 5.02 -6.81
C ALA A 43 -8.95 4.28 -6.42
N HIS A 44 -9.37 4.39 -5.16
CA HIS A 44 -10.68 3.93 -4.69
C HIS A 44 -11.17 4.87 -3.58
N PRO A 45 -11.82 5.99 -3.94
CA PRO A 45 -12.11 7.11 -3.05
C PRO A 45 -13.31 6.84 -2.11
N LYS A 46 -13.41 5.62 -1.58
CA LYS A 46 -14.47 5.10 -0.71
C LYS A 46 -13.87 4.18 0.35
N LEU A 47 -14.39 4.22 1.57
CA LEU A 47 -13.95 3.36 2.67
C LEU A 47 -15.15 2.60 3.26
N TYR A 48 -14.91 1.36 3.67
CA TYR A 48 -15.94 0.44 4.16
C TYR A 48 -15.46 -0.27 5.42
N TRP A 49 -16.40 -0.83 6.17
CA TRP A 49 -16.09 -1.65 7.34
C TRP A 49 -16.03 -3.15 7.03
N ARG A 50 -16.53 -3.59 5.87
CA ARG A 50 -16.65 -5.01 5.52
C ARG A 50 -16.00 -5.34 4.19
N ASP A 51 -15.39 -6.52 4.11
CA ASP A 51 -14.68 -7.01 2.92
C ASP A 51 -15.60 -7.36 1.74
N ASP A 52 -16.88 -7.61 2.02
CA ASP A 52 -17.96 -7.90 1.09
C ASP A 52 -18.91 -6.70 0.89
N ALA A 53 -18.47 -5.49 1.22
CA ALA A 53 -19.30 -4.30 1.19
C ALA A 53 -19.86 -4.00 -0.21
N LEU A 54 -21.18 -3.80 -0.26
CA LEU A 54 -21.93 -3.45 -1.46
C LEU A 54 -21.63 -2.00 -1.90
N PRO A 55 -21.75 -1.68 -3.19
CA PRO A 55 -21.72 -0.29 -3.64
C PRO A 55 -22.81 0.52 -2.93
N GLY A 56 -22.44 1.66 -2.34
CA GLY A 56 -23.35 2.52 -1.60
C GLY A 56 -23.35 2.29 -0.09
N THR A 57 -22.65 1.27 0.43
CA THR A 57 -22.52 1.01 1.88
C THR A 57 -21.22 1.56 2.48
N GLU A 58 -20.46 2.36 1.74
CA GLU A 58 -19.31 3.09 2.28
C GLU A 58 -19.74 4.04 3.40
N TRP A 59 -18.92 4.12 4.46
CA TRP A 59 -19.18 5.07 5.56
C TRP A 59 -18.62 6.47 5.23
N ILE A 60 -17.71 6.55 4.27
CA ILE A 60 -17.17 7.82 3.75
C ILE A 60 -16.81 7.68 2.26
N ARG A 61 -17.10 8.75 1.51
CA ARG A 61 -16.96 8.84 0.05
C ARG A 61 -16.31 10.18 -0.33
N PHE A 62 -15.24 10.13 -1.13
CA PHE A 62 -14.48 11.29 -1.62
C PHE A 62 -14.66 11.54 -3.13
N THR A 63 -15.66 10.91 -3.76
CA THR A 63 -16.01 11.13 -5.17
C THR A 63 -17.48 11.53 -5.31
N ARG A 64 -17.78 12.31 -6.35
CA ARG A 64 -19.15 12.65 -6.77
C ARG A 64 -19.70 11.73 -7.85
N LYS A 65 -18.87 10.83 -8.39
CA LYS A 65 -19.26 9.88 -9.43
C LYS A 65 -20.37 8.96 -8.95
N ARG A 66 -21.30 8.65 -9.85
CA ARG A 66 -22.41 7.73 -9.61
C ARG A 66 -22.35 6.61 -10.64
N ILE A 67 -22.73 5.41 -10.22
CA ILE A 67 -22.81 4.24 -11.09
C ILE A 67 -23.89 4.52 -12.16
N PRO A 68 -23.52 4.60 -13.45
CA PRO A 68 -24.43 4.80 -14.56
C PRO A 68 -25.31 3.56 -14.78
N LYS A 69 -26.43 3.75 -15.47
CA LYS A 69 -27.36 2.66 -15.84
C LYS A 69 -27.15 2.14 -17.26
N ASP A 70 -26.43 2.89 -18.07
CA ASP A 70 -26.36 2.81 -19.52
C ASP A 70 -25.09 2.11 -20.05
N TYR A 71 -24.11 1.84 -19.20
CA TYR A 71 -22.93 1.06 -19.57
C TYR A 71 -22.34 0.27 -18.40
N ALA A 72 -21.46 -0.68 -18.72
CA ALA A 72 -20.75 -1.49 -17.75
C ALA A 72 -19.75 -0.65 -16.93
N TRP A 73 -20.14 -0.32 -15.70
CA TRP A 73 -19.31 0.37 -14.73
C TRP A 73 -18.24 -0.56 -14.15
N THR A 74 -16.98 -0.12 -14.20
CA THR A 74 -15.84 -0.87 -13.69
C THR A 74 -15.16 -0.14 -12.56
N ALA A 75 -14.29 -0.84 -11.83
CA ALA A 75 -13.46 -0.24 -10.80
C ALA A 75 -12.54 0.87 -11.32
N GLU A 76 -12.18 0.87 -12.61
CA GLU A 76 -11.38 1.95 -13.21
C GLU A 76 -12.17 3.26 -13.32
N ASP A 77 -13.48 3.16 -13.56
CA ASP A 77 -14.37 4.32 -13.67
C ASP A 77 -14.52 5.06 -12.32
N GLU A 78 -14.27 4.36 -11.21
CA GLU A 78 -14.34 4.89 -9.85
C GLU A 78 -13.12 5.72 -9.42
N ILE A 79 -12.02 5.68 -10.18
CA ILE A 79 -10.79 6.40 -9.84
C ILE A 79 -11.05 7.91 -9.84
N GLU A 80 -10.63 8.60 -8.80
CA GLU A 80 -10.69 10.06 -8.70
C GLU A 80 -9.26 10.62 -8.77
N PRO A 81 -8.86 11.25 -9.89
CA PRO A 81 -7.54 11.85 -10.00
C PRO A 81 -7.35 12.97 -8.97
N VAL A 82 -6.21 12.97 -8.28
CA VAL A 82 -5.92 13.95 -7.23
C VAL A 82 -4.93 14.99 -7.72
N SER A 83 -5.00 16.23 -7.21
CA SER A 83 -4.05 17.27 -7.60
C SER A 83 -2.61 16.94 -7.15
N PRO A 84 -1.58 17.19 -7.98
CA PRO A 84 -0.18 17.11 -7.57
C PRO A 84 0.18 18.03 -6.39
N TRP A 85 -0.63 19.06 -6.09
CA TRP A 85 -0.42 19.91 -4.91
C TRP A 85 -0.72 19.17 -3.60
N THR A 86 -1.68 18.25 -3.62
CA THR A 86 -2.15 17.51 -2.44
C THR A 86 -1.61 16.10 -2.38
N ALA A 87 -1.40 15.46 -3.53
CA ALA A 87 -0.95 14.08 -3.64
C ALA A 87 0.45 13.98 -4.25
N LEU A 88 1.11 12.84 -4.04
CA LEU A 88 2.42 12.55 -4.60
C LEU A 88 2.35 11.25 -5.42
N PRO A 89 2.53 11.29 -6.76
CA PRO A 89 2.80 12.48 -7.59
C PRO A 89 1.56 13.24 -8.08
N GLY A 90 0.35 12.78 -7.77
CA GLY A 90 -0.88 13.36 -8.28
C GLY A 90 -1.32 12.75 -9.63
N HIS A 91 -2.43 13.27 -10.12
CA HIS A 91 -3.22 12.76 -11.25
C HIS A 91 -3.75 11.36 -10.98
N ASN A 92 -3.45 10.39 -11.84
CA ASN A 92 -3.90 9.00 -11.72
C ASN A 92 -2.67 8.09 -11.73
N ASN A 93 -1.83 8.21 -10.71
CA ASN A 93 -0.52 7.57 -10.61
C ASN A 93 -0.44 6.66 -9.38
N LEU A 94 -1.43 5.77 -9.20
CA LEU A 94 -1.49 4.81 -8.09
C LEU A 94 -0.17 4.05 -7.90
N GLY A 95 0.45 3.59 -8.99
CA GLY A 95 1.72 2.85 -8.94
C GLY A 95 2.81 3.63 -8.24
N LEU A 96 3.15 4.80 -8.76
CA LEU A 96 4.15 5.69 -8.16
C LEU A 96 3.75 6.19 -6.77
N GLY A 97 2.47 6.41 -6.51
CA GLY A 97 1.96 6.73 -5.18
C GLY A 97 2.30 5.64 -4.16
N ARG A 98 2.10 4.37 -4.52
CA ARG A 98 2.52 3.22 -3.68
C ARG A 98 4.04 3.18 -3.50
N HIS A 99 4.82 3.37 -4.56
CA HIS A 99 6.29 3.41 -4.45
C HIS A 99 6.78 4.46 -3.44
N TRP A 100 6.25 5.69 -3.52
CA TRP A 100 6.56 6.74 -2.56
C TRP A 100 6.13 6.40 -1.14
N HIS A 101 4.94 5.81 -0.99
CA HIS A 101 4.39 5.44 0.32
C HIS A 101 5.30 4.45 1.04
N PHE A 102 5.71 3.39 0.35
CA PHE A 102 6.52 2.34 0.96
C PHE A 102 7.99 2.72 1.12
N TRP A 103 8.54 3.52 0.22
CA TRP A 103 9.86 4.09 0.40
C TRP A 103 9.90 5.00 1.64
N ALA A 104 8.92 5.90 1.78
CA ALA A 104 8.82 6.78 2.94
C ALA A 104 8.56 6.00 4.24
N LEU A 105 7.76 4.92 4.18
CA LEU A 105 7.53 4.03 5.31
C LEU A 105 8.84 3.44 5.85
N ASN A 106 9.73 2.93 4.99
CA ASN A 106 11.00 2.37 5.44
C ASN A 106 11.87 3.41 6.15
N GLY A 107 11.95 4.63 5.61
CA GLY A 107 12.65 5.74 6.24
C GLY A 107 12.02 6.13 7.59
N TRP A 108 10.69 6.17 7.66
CA TRP A 108 9.94 6.48 8.87
C TRP A 108 10.13 5.41 9.96
N LEU A 109 10.08 4.13 9.59
CA LEU A 109 10.33 3.00 10.49
C LEU A 109 11.77 3.02 11.04
N LEU A 110 12.76 3.30 10.18
CA LEU A 110 14.15 3.40 10.61
C LEU A 110 14.36 4.56 11.58
N ALA A 111 13.84 5.75 11.26
CA ALA A 111 13.91 6.92 12.14
C ALA A 111 13.19 6.65 13.48
N GLY A 112 12.03 6.02 13.45
CA GLY A 112 11.26 5.62 14.62
C GLY A 112 11.98 4.57 15.47
N ALA A 113 12.58 3.55 14.86
CA ALA A 113 13.33 2.51 15.57
C ALA A 113 14.57 3.10 16.28
N ILE A 114 15.33 3.97 15.60
CA ILE A 114 16.45 4.70 16.20
C ILE A 114 15.95 5.56 17.37
N TYR A 115 14.85 6.29 17.18
CA TYR A 115 14.26 7.13 18.22
C TYR A 115 13.87 6.32 19.46
N VAL A 116 13.09 5.25 19.29
CA VAL A 116 12.59 4.40 20.38
C VAL A 116 13.76 3.71 21.10
N PHE A 117 14.73 3.18 20.36
CA PHE A 117 15.92 2.54 20.95
C PHE A 117 16.72 3.53 21.81
N LEU A 118 17.06 4.70 21.27
CA LEU A 118 17.82 5.72 22.00
C LEU A 118 17.03 6.34 23.15
N LEU A 119 15.71 6.43 23.02
CA LEU A 119 14.83 6.92 24.06
C LEU A 119 14.88 6.01 25.30
N PHE A 120 14.76 4.69 25.13
CA PHE A 120 14.75 3.74 26.24
C PHE A 120 16.14 3.37 26.77
N THR A 121 17.21 3.63 26.01
CA THR A 121 18.60 3.42 26.46
C THR A 121 19.21 4.66 27.12
N THR A 122 18.47 5.78 27.20
CA THR A 122 18.91 7.02 27.86
C THR A 122 17.86 7.49 28.88
N PRO A 123 18.16 8.45 29.77
CA PRO A 123 17.14 9.04 30.66
C PRO A 123 15.97 9.73 29.94
N GLN A 124 16.03 9.83 28.61
CA GLN A 124 15.06 10.56 27.81
C GLN A 124 13.67 9.93 27.78
N TRP A 125 13.51 8.63 28.08
CA TRP A 125 12.19 7.99 28.18
C TRP A 125 11.22 8.72 29.14
N ARG A 126 11.75 9.34 30.20
CA ARG A 126 10.98 10.09 31.21
C ARG A 126 10.23 11.29 30.62
N ARG A 127 10.65 11.79 29.45
CA ARG A 127 9.95 12.89 28.76
C ARG A 127 8.58 12.47 28.25
N LEU A 128 8.39 11.18 27.91
CA LEU A 128 7.17 10.68 27.26
C LEU A 128 6.35 9.77 28.17
N VAL A 129 7.00 8.91 28.96
CA VAL A 129 6.29 7.91 29.77
C VAL A 129 5.90 8.55 31.11
N PRO A 130 4.59 8.69 31.43
CA PRO A 130 4.17 9.20 32.72
C PRO A 130 4.62 8.26 33.84
N THR A 131 5.20 8.83 34.90
CA THR A 131 5.66 8.08 36.08
C THR A 131 4.79 8.31 37.32
N SER A 132 3.75 9.15 37.20
CA SER A 132 2.83 9.51 38.28
C SER A 132 1.40 9.71 37.77
N TRP A 133 0.42 9.38 38.60
CA TRP A 133 -1.01 9.64 38.34
C TRP A 133 -1.38 11.13 38.34
N GLU A 134 -0.51 12.00 38.86
CA GLU A 134 -0.63 13.46 38.76
C GLU A 134 -0.65 13.98 37.31
N ILE A 135 -0.28 13.13 36.35
CA ILE A 135 -0.35 13.47 34.93
C ILE A 135 -1.78 13.84 34.48
N PHE A 136 -2.81 13.19 35.02
CA PHE A 136 -4.19 13.44 34.63
C PHE A 136 -4.74 14.79 35.13
N PRO A 137 -4.63 15.15 36.43
CA PRO A 137 -5.06 16.47 36.89
C PRO A 137 -4.24 17.61 36.26
N THR A 138 -2.92 17.44 36.07
CA THR A 138 -2.08 18.46 35.41
C THR A 138 -2.40 18.61 33.92
N ALA A 139 -2.71 17.52 33.21
CA ALA A 139 -3.20 17.57 31.85
C ALA A 139 -4.54 18.29 31.75
N TRP A 140 -5.47 18.02 32.68
CA TRP A 140 -6.76 18.72 32.73
C TRP A 140 -6.59 20.23 32.96
N GLN A 141 -5.73 20.63 33.90
CA GLN A 141 -5.40 22.04 34.12
C GLN A 141 -4.84 22.71 32.86
N ALA A 142 -3.96 22.01 32.14
CA ALA A 142 -3.41 22.52 30.88
C ALA A 142 -4.48 22.67 29.79
N ILE A 143 -5.39 21.70 29.66
CA ILE A 143 -6.54 21.78 28.74
C ILE A 143 -7.40 22.99 29.08
N VAL A 144 -7.78 23.16 30.36
CA VAL A 144 -8.58 24.30 30.81
C VAL A 144 -7.88 25.63 30.51
N ALA A 145 -6.56 25.72 30.73
CA ALA A 145 -5.79 26.91 30.38
C ALA A 145 -5.88 27.22 28.87
N TYR A 146 -5.64 26.23 28.00
CA TYR A 146 -5.75 26.41 26.55
C TYR A 146 -7.15 26.81 26.10
N VAL A 147 -8.20 26.22 26.68
CA VAL A 147 -9.61 26.58 26.39
C VAL A 147 -9.90 28.04 26.76
N HIS A 148 -9.27 28.57 27.81
CA HIS A 148 -9.35 29.98 28.20
C HIS A 148 -8.34 30.89 27.47
N PHE A 149 -7.69 30.40 26.41
CA PHE A 149 -6.65 31.10 25.66
C PHE A 149 -5.48 31.58 26.54
N ARG A 150 -5.13 30.80 27.57
CA ARG A 150 -3.98 31.02 28.44
C ARG A 150 -2.94 29.93 28.21
N LEU A 151 -1.67 30.30 28.29
CA LEU A 151 -0.58 29.31 28.27
C LEU A 151 -0.49 28.65 29.64
N PRO A 152 -0.54 27.31 29.73
CA PRO A 152 -0.27 26.62 30.99
C PRO A 152 1.21 26.75 31.37
N PRO A 153 1.56 26.49 32.65
CA PRO A 153 2.96 26.44 33.08
C PRO A 153 3.79 25.50 32.21
N ASP A 154 5.05 25.88 31.97
CA ASP A 154 6.03 25.03 31.29
C ASP A 154 6.24 23.74 32.10
N GLY A 155 6.31 22.60 31.40
CA GLY A 155 6.66 21.31 32.01
C GLY A 155 8.14 20.94 31.78
N ASN A 156 8.54 19.77 32.26
CA ASN A 156 9.91 19.26 32.11
C ASN A 156 9.94 17.95 31.29
N PRO A 157 10.16 18.00 29.97
CA PRO A 157 10.15 19.18 29.10
C PRO A 157 8.74 19.56 28.59
N PHE A 158 7.72 18.78 28.93
CA PHE A 158 6.35 18.92 28.41
C PHE A 158 5.36 19.03 29.56
N ASN A 159 4.29 19.83 29.37
CA ASN A 159 3.17 19.82 30.29
C ASN A 159 2.36 18.50 30.17
N GLY A 160 1.42 18.28 31.09
CA GLY A 160 0.75 16.98 31.20
C GLY A 160 0.01 16.53 29.94
N ILE A 161 -0.72 17.43 29.27
CA ILE A 161 -1.45 17.08 28.05
C ILE A 161 -0.52 16.87 26.85
N GLN A 162 0.57 17.64 26.75
CA GLN A 162 1.60 17.44 25.75
C GLN A 162 2.27 16.08 25.91
N GLN A 163 2.68 15.71 27.13
CA GLN A 163 3.30 14.41 27.40
C GLN A 163 2.36 13.25 27.04
N LEU A 164 1.10 13.28 27.49
CA LEU A 164 0.11 12.25 27.15
C LEU A 164 -0.13 12.16 25.64
N THR A 165 -0.17 13.29 24.94
CA THR A 165 -0.37 13.33 23.49
C THR A 165 0.82 12.73 22.75
N TYR A 166 2.06 13.09 23.12
CA TYR A 166 3.25 12.53 22.49
C TYR A 166 3.42 11.04 22.79
N PHE A 167 3.09 10.61 24.02
CA PHE A 167 3.03 9.19 24.36
C PHE A 167 2.04 8.45 23.46
N PHE A 168 0.81 8.96 23.33
CA PHE A 168 -0.21 8.38 22.46
C PHE A 168 0.27 8.32 21.00
N VAL A 169 0.80 9.40 20.45
CA VAL A 169 1.23 9.43 19.05
C VAL A 169 2.36 8.43 18.78
N ILE A 170 3.35 8.34 19.67
CA ILE A 170 4.55 7.52 19.46
C ILE A 170 4.31 6.05 19.79
N PHE A 171 3.60 5.76 20.89
CA PHE A 171 3.47 4.38 21.39
C PHE A 171 2.12 3.72 21.13
N ILE A 172 1.12 4.48 20.67
CA ILE A 172 -0.21 3.93 20.38
C ILE A 172 -0.54 4.14 18.89
N LEU A 173 -0.64 5.39 18.44
CA LEU A 173 -1.05 5.71 17.06
C LEU A 173 -0.05 5.18 16.03
N SER A 174 1.25 5.37 16.26
CA SER A 174 2.30 4.92 15.34
C SER A 174 2.31 3.39 15.17
N PRO A 175 2.39 2.56 16.24
CA PRO A 175 2.23 1.11 16.11
C PRO A 175 0.89 0.69 15.49
N PHE A 176 -0.20 1.35 15.83
CA PHE A 176 -1.51 1.08 15.24
C PHE A 176 -1.52 1.31 13.72
N GLN A 177 -0.88 2.37 13.24
CA GLN A 177 -0.76 2.67 11.81
C GLN A 177 0.13 1.66 11.08
N ILE A 178 1.21 1.19 11.72
CA ILE A 178 2.03 0.10 11.20
C ILE A 178 1.20 -1.18 11.07
N VAL A 179 0.49 -1.58 12.12
CA VAL A 179 -0.31 -2.81 12.16
C VAL A 179 -1.43 -2.77 11.11
N THR A 180 -2.18 -1.67 11.03
CA THR A 180 -3.23 -1.51 10.01
C THR A 180 -2.67 -1.51 8.60
N GLY A 181 -1.48 -0.94 8.38
CA GLY A 181 -0.73 -1.04 7.12
C GLY A 181 -0.41 -2.49 6.75
N ILE A 182 0.13 -3.25 7.69
CA ILE A 182 0.48 -4.67 7.53
C ILE A 182 -0.76 -5.53 7.27
N MET A 183 -1.89 -5.25 7.93
CA MET A 183 -3.18 -5.95 7.68
C MET A 183 -3.71 -5.75 6.26
N MET A 184 -3.22 -4.74 5.54
CA MET A 184 -3.54 -4.51 4.13
C MET A 184 -2.58 -5.23 3.15
N SER A 185 -1.67 -6.10 3.62
CA SER A 185 -0.85 -6.96 2.76
C SER A 185 -1.65 -8.18 2.26
N PRO A 186 -1.78 -8.40 0.93
CA PRO A 186 -2.40 -9.60 0.38
C PRO A 186 -1.72 -10.90 0.77
N ALA A 187 -0.38 -10.98 0.76
CA ALA A 187 0.34 -12.19 1.12
C ALA A 187 0.13 -12.55 2.59
N LEU A 188 0.17 -11.57 3.49
CA LEU A 188 -0.11 -11.80 4.91
C LEU A 188 -1.56 -12.21 5.13
N ALA A 189 -2.52 -11.51 4.52
CA ALA A 189 -3.94 -11.86 4.61
C ALA A 189 -4.23 -13.25 4.04
N ALA A 190 -3.51 -13.65 2.99
CA ALA A 190 -3.61 -14.98 2.40
C ALA A 190 -3.03 -16.06 3.31
N ARG A 191 -1.88 -15.81 3.93
CA ARG A 191 -1.18 -16.76 4.81
C ARG A 191 -1.82 -16.89 6.19
N PHE A 192 -2.32 -15.78 6.72
CA PHE A 192 -2.92 -15.64 8.04
C PHE A 192 -4.28 -14.90 7.97
N PRO A 193 -5.34 -15.54 7.42
CA PRO A 193 -6.66 -14.89 7.24
C PRO A 193 -7.29 -14.34 8.52
N TRP A 194 -6.94 -14.92 9.68
CA TRP A 194 -7.44 -14.47 10.98
C TRP A 194 -6.92 -13.07 11.37
N PHE A 195 -5.75 -12.66 10.86
CA PHE A 195 -5.07 -11.45 11.33
C PHE A 195 -5.80 -10.16 10.94
N PRO A 196 -6.18 -9.92 9.67
CA PRO A 196 -7.08 -8.81 9.34
C PRO A 196 -8.43 -8.90 10.04
N GLY A 197 -8.88 -10.12 10.37
CA GLY A 197 -10.14 -10.38 11.08
C GLY A 197 -10.24 -9.74 12.46
N ILE A 198 -9.11 -9.43 13.13
CA ILE A 198 -9.07 -8.78 14.45
C ILE A 198 -9.84 -7.46 14.45
N PHE A 199 -9.79 -6.71 13.36
CA PHE A 199 -10.50 -5.44 13.21
C PHE A 199 -11.71 -5.50 12.27
N GLY A 200 -12.16 -6.70 11.88
CA GLY A 200 -13.30 -6.88 10.98
C GLY A 200 -12.95 -7.03 9.50
N GLY A 201 -11.67 -7.26 9.17
CA GLY A 201 -11.21 -7.54 7.81
C GLY A 201 -10.36 -6.43 7.20
N ARG A 202 -10.01 -6.61 5.92
CA ARG A 202 -9.16 -5.70 5.16
C ARG A 202 -9.75 -4.30 5.05
N GLN A 203 -11.04 -4.18 4.72
CA GLN A 203 -11.69 -2.89 4.50
C GLN A 203 -11.74 -2.09 5.80
N ALA A 204 -12.01 -2.76 6.93
CA ALA A 204 -11.92 -2.14 8.24
C ALA A 204 -10.49 -1.65 8.54
N ALA A 205 -9.47 -2.46 8.29
CA ALA A 205 -8.07 -2.05 8.44
C ALA A 205 -7.75 -0.79 7.60
N ARG A 206 -8.26 -0.71 6.37
CA ARG A 206 -8.11 0.47 5.50
C ARG A 206 -8.83 1.72 6.05
N SER A 207 -10.03 1.55 6.60
CA SER A 207 -10.79 2.61 7.26
C SER A 207 -10.11 3.12 8.52
N LEU A 208 -9.62 2.22 9.36
CA LEU A 208 -8.84 2.52 10.55
C LEU A 208 -7.50 3.19 10.21
N HIS A 209 -6.85 2.74 9.14
CA HIS A 209 -5.63 3.35 8.64
C HIS A 209 -5.88 4.81 8.26
N PHE A 210 -6.96 5.09 7.52
CA PHE A 210 -7.39 6.45 7.18
C PHE A 210 -7.74 7.29 8.42
N ILE A 211 -8.42 6.73 9.42
CA ILE A 211 -8.72 7.45 10.67
C ILE A 211 -7.41 7.87 11.36
N GLY A 212 -6.40 6.99 11.42
CA GLY A 212 -5.12 7.36 12.01
C GLY A 212 -4.34 8.40 11.17
N LEU A 213 -4.48 8.41 9.84
CA LEU A 213 -4.02 9.52 9.00
C LEU A 213 -4.66 10.85 9.44
N ILE A 214 -5.99 10.89 9.66
CA ILE A 214 -6.68 12.09 10.14
C ILE A 214 -6.18 12.52 11.52
N LEU A 215 -5.95 11.57 12.44
CA LEU A 215 -5.39 11.85 13.75
C LEU A 215 -3.96 12.42 13.66
N PHE A 216 -3.11 11.89 12.77
CA PHE A 216 -1.79 12.43 12.52
C PHE A 216 -1.83 13.85 11.96
N VAL A 217 -2.69 14.12 10.98
CA VAL A 217 -2.86 15.47 10.42
C VAL A 217 -3.36 16.44 11.49
N GLY A 218 -4.35 16.04 12.30
CA GLY A 218 -4.85 16.84 13.41
C GLY A 218 -3.77 17.14 14.44
N PHE A 219 -2.97 16.13 14.81
CA PHE A 219 -1.82 16.30 15.69
C PHE A 219 -0.81 17.30 15.13
N ILE A 220 -0.43 17.18 13.85
CA ILE A 220 0.55 18.09 13.21
C ILE A 220 0.04 19.53 13.23
N VAL A 221 -1.23 19.77 12.88
CA VAL A 221 -1.82 21.10 12.88
C VAL A 221 -1.82 21.70 14.29
N ILE A 222 -2.32 20.96 15.29
CA ILE A 222 -2.35 21.41 16.68
C ILE A 222 -0.94 21.66 17.21
N HIS A 223 0.00 20.75 16.91
CA HIS A 223 1.40 20.86 17.32
C HIS A 223 2.06 22.13 16.77
N ILE A 224 1.90 22.44 15.47
CA ILE A 224 2.42 23.67 14.87
C ILE A 224 1.77 24.91 15.50
N CYS A 225 0.45 24.90 15.71
CA CYS A 225 -0.23 26.01 16.40
C CYS A 225 0.33 26.24 17.80
N LEU A 226 0.63 25.19 18.55
CA LEU A 226 1.26 25.30 19.87
C LEU A 226 2.70 25.82 19.79
N VAL A 227 3.49 25.40 18.79
CA VAL A 227 4.84 25.94 18.56
C VAL A 227 4.79 27.46 18.33
N VAL A 228 3.80 27.95 17.59
CA VAL A 228 3.60 29.40 17.38
C VAL A 228 3.14 30.07 18.67
N ALA A 229 2.15 29.51 19.37
CA ALA A 229 1.56 30.09 20.56
C ALA A 229 2.54 30.22 21.75
N HIS A 230 3.44 29.25 21.93
CA HIS A 230 4.49 29.27 22.97
C HIS A 230 5.70 30.14 22.60
N GLY A 231 5.67 30.76 21.42
CA GLY A 231 6.73 31.62 20.89
C GLY A 231 7.62 30.87 19.91
N PHE A 232 7.32 31.04 18.62
CA PHE A 232 7.99 30.35 17.51
C PHE A 232 9.53 30.33 17.64
N ALA A 233 10.17 31.48 17.86
CA ALA A 233 11.63 31.55 17.92
C ALA A 233 12.24 30.83 19.15
N ARG A 234 11.51 30.76 20.28
CA ARG A 234 11.91 30.02 21.48
C ARG A 234 11.81 28.52 21.23
N GLU A 235 10.70 28.06 20.68
CA GLU A 235 10.49 26.64 20.39
C GLU A 235 11.41 26.14 19.28
N MET A 236 11.70 26.97 18.27
CA MET A 236 12.71 26.64 17.26
C MET A 236 14.10 26.44 17.85
N ALA A 237 14.49 27.20 18.89
CA ALA A 237 15.77 26.99 19.58
C ALA A 237 15.85 25.60 20.24
N LYS A 238 14.76 25.13 20.85
CA LYS A 238 14.65 23.77 21.40
C LYS A 238 14.72 22.70 20.29
N ILE A 239 13.89 22.85 19.25
CA ILE A 239 13.75 21.88 18.15
C ILE A 239 15.05 21.74 17.36
N VAL A 240 15.72 22.85 17.06
CA VAL A 240 16.85 22.89 16.13
C VAL A 240 18.19 22.88 16.84
N LEU A 241 18.34 23.64 17.93
CA LEU A 241 19.63 23.82 18.61
C LEU A 241 19.74 23.05 19.93
N GLY A 242 18.64 22.50 20.44
CA GLY A 242 18.64 21.57 21.58
C GLY A 242 18.32 22.19 22.93
N ALA A 243 18.31 23.53 23.02
CA ALA A 243 18.09 24.29 24.25
C ALA A 243 17.50 25.68 23.94
N GLU A 244 16.69 26.21 24.85
CA GLU A 244 16.05 27.54 24.70
C GLU A 244 17.01 28.72 24.90
N SER A 245 18.14 28.49 25.57
CA SER A 245 19.19 29.49 25.80
C SER A 245 20.02 29.79 24.55
N HIS A 246 19.89 28.97 23.50
CA HIS A 246 20.63 29.12 22.26
C HIS A 246 20.10 30.26 21.37
N SER A 247 20.92 30.69 20.40
CA SER A 247 20.59 31.81 19.50
C SER A 247 19.27 31.58 18.74
N ARG A 248 18.28 32.42 19.03
CA ARG A 248 16.95 32.39 18.42
C ARG A 248 16.99 32.66 16.91
N VAL A 249 17.82 33.61 16.49
CA VAL A 249 17.99 33.96 15.07
C VAL A 249 18.58 32.77 14.31
N LEU A 250 19.64 32.16 14.85
CA LEU A 250 20.26 31.00 14.24
C LEU A 250 19.28 29.80 14.15
N ALA A 251 18.52 29.56 15.22
CA ALA A 251 17.54 28.47 15.27
C ALA A 251 16.43 28.63 14.23
N VAL A 252 15.87 29.84 14.10
CA VAL A 252 14.85 30.15 13.10
C VAL A 252 15.41 30.01 11.69
N THR A 253 16.61 30.52 11.42
CA THR A 253 17.25 30.42 10.10
C THR A 253 17.45 28.96 9.69
N ILE A 254 18.09 28.14 10.54
CA ILE A 254 18.31 26.72 10.25
C ILE A 254 16.98 25.98 10.10
N GLY A 255 15.99 26.31 10.94
CA GLY A 255 14.65 25.73 10.86
C GLY A 255 13.92 26.02 9.55
N LEU A 256 13.93 27.28 9.10
CA LEU A 256 13.34 27.69 7.82
C LEU A 256 14.08 27.06 6.63
N ILE A 257 15.40 26.90 6.71
CA ILE A 257 16.17 26.13 5.71
C ILE A 257 15.70 24.68 5.70
N GLY A 258 15.57 24.03 6.85
CA GLY A 258 15.08 22.65 6.94
C GLY A 258 13.68 22.49 6.34
N ILE A 259 12.74 23.38 6.65
CA ILE A 259 11.39 23.39 6.06
C ILE A 259 11.47 23.58 4.54
N SER A 260 12.30 24.52 4.08
CA SER A 260 12.48 24.80 2.64
C SER A 260 13.06 23.60 1.90
N VAL A 261 13.99 22.86 2.51
CA VAL A 261 14.54 21.61 1.96
C VAL A 261 13.45 20.54 1.84
N VAL A 262 12.58 20.37 2.84
CA VAL A 262 11.47 19.42 2.77
C VAL A 262 10.48 19.82 1.67
N ILE A 263 10.10 21.10 1.58
CA ILE A 263 9.22 21.60 0.51
C ILE A 263 9.87 21.38 -0.87
N ALA A 264 11.13 21.73 -1.03
CA ALA A 264 11.87 21.53 -2.28
C ALA A 264 11.93 20.04 -2.66
N PHE A 265 12.15 19.14 -1.70
CA PHE A 265 12.13 17.70 -1.93
C PHE A 265 10.75 17.21 -2.38
N HIS A 266 9.67 17.72 -1.80
CA HIS A 266 8.30 17.41 -2.21
C HIS A 266 7.99 17.88 -3.63
N LEU A 267 8.38 19.11 -3.97
CA LEU A 267 8.20 19.68 -5.31
C LEU A 267 9.03 18.91 -6.34
N TRP A 268 10.31 18.66 -6.03
CA TRP A 268 11.21 17.88 -6.86
C TRP A 268 10.71 16.46 -7.05
N GLY A 269 10.32 15.76 -5.99
CA GLY A 269 9.81 14.38 -6.06
C GLY A 269 8.55 14.28 -6.92
N THR A 270 7.66 15.28 -6.83
CA THR A 270 6.45 15.36 -7.67
C THR A 270 6.82 15.58 -9.13
N TRP A 271 7.60 16.63 -9.42
CA TRP A 271 8.03 16.94 -10.79
C TRP A 271 8.81 15.78 -11.42
N TYR A 272 9.76 15.21 -10.70
CA TYR A 272 10.61 14.13 -11.19
C TYR A 272 9.81 12.86 -11.47
N SER A 273 8.84 12.53 -10.61
CA SER A 273 7.91 11.41 -10.82
C SER A 273 7.08 11.57 -12.10
N LEU A 274 6.60 12.80 -12.37
CA LEU A 274 5.79 13.08 -13.55
C LEU A 274 6.63 13.15 -14.83
N ALA A 275 7.84 13.70 -14.76
CA ALA A 275 8.74 13.83 -15.90
C ALA A 275 9.45 12.51 -16.26
N PHE A 276 9.80 11.69 -15.26
CA PHE A 276 10.61 10.49 -15.42
C PHE A 276 10.05 9.31 -14.61
N PRO A 277 8.84 8.82 -14.93
CA PRO A 277 8.14 7.84 -14.09
C PRO A 277 8.90 6.52 -13.93
N PHE A 278 9.48 5.96 -15.00
CA PHE A 278 10.26 4.72 -14.92
C PHE A 278 11.54 4.86 -14.10
N ARG A 279 12.25 5.99 -14.25
CA ARG A 279 13.45 6.25 -13.45
C ARG A 279 13.08 6.40 -11.97
N THR A 280 11.97 7.09 -11.70
CA THR A 280 11.46 7.26 -10.34
C THR A 280 11.08 5.93 -9.71
N LYS A 281 10.30 5.10 -10.41
CA LYS A 281 9.98 3.73 -9.99
C LYS A 281 11.25 2.95 -9.60
N ARG A 282 12.22 2.86 -10.52
CA ARG A 282 13.47 2.13 -10.29
C ARG A 282 14.26 2.65 -9.08
N LEU A 283 14.29 3.97 -8.87
CA LEU A 283 14.97 4.58 -7.72
C LEU A 283 14.26 4.28 -6.41
N LEU A 284 12.92 4.32 -6.38
CA LEU A 284 12.12 4.04 -5.19
C LEU A 284 12.08 2.55 -4.84
N GLU A 285 12.27 1.66 -5.82
CA GLU A 285 12.44 0.21 -5.61
C GLU A 285 13.76 -0.13 -4.91
N LEU A 286 14.79 0.72 -5.00
CA LEU A 286 16.06 0.54 -4.29
C LEU A 286 15.82 0.50 -2.77
N GLY A 287 16.17 -0.63 -2.16
CA GLY A 287 16.00 -0.85 -0.71
C GLY A 287 14.59 -1.26 -0.27
N VAL A 288 13.59 -1.16 -1.15
CA VAL A 288 12.21 -1.62 -0.88
C VAL A 288 12.05 -3.08 -1.31
N ASP A 289 12.44 -3.41 -2.54
CA ASP A 289 12.16 -4.72 -3.13
C ASP A 289 12.94 -5.88 -2.48
N PRO A 290 14.25 -5.78 -2.17
CA PRO A 290 14.98 -6.90 -1.55
C PRO A 290 14.41 -7.27 -0.18
N PHE A 291 14.06 -6.26 0.62
CA PHE A 291 13.48 -6.47 1.95
C PHE A 291 12.11 -7.14 1.87
N ARG A 292 11.27 -6.73 0.91
CA ARG A 292 9.94 -7.31 0.71
C ARG A 292 9.98 -8.72 0.18
N ARG A 293 10.84 -8.97 -0.82
CA ARG A 293 11.01 -10.31 -1.38
C ARG A 293 11.45 -11.28 -0.29
N PHE A 294 12.40 -10.87 0.56
CA PHE A 294 12.81 -11.67 1.71
C PHE A 294 11.65 -11.99 2.66
N LEU A 295 10.81 -11.01 2.99
CA LEU A 295 9.75 -11.19 3.98
C LEU A 295 8.50 -11.95 3.48
N PHE A 296 8.05 -11.72 2.25
CA PHE A 296 6.68 -12.11 1.83
C PHE A 296 6.61 -13.03 0.60
N HIS A 297 7.68 -13.16 -0.19
CA HIS A 297 7.65 -13.89 -1.46
C HIS A 297 7.26 -15.37 -1.30
N HIS A 298 7.68 -15.99 -0.19
CA HIS A 298 7.60 -17.44 0.02
C HIS A 298 6.28 -17.92 0.65
N TRP A 299 5.32 -17.02 0.90
CA TRP A 299 4.13 -17.40 1.66
C TRP A 299 3.03 -17.97 0.77
N ASP A 300 2.65 -19.21 1.07
CA ASP A 300 1.49 -19.88 0.51
C ASP A 300 0.17 -19.28 1.03
N SER A 301 -0.86 -19.26 0.17
CA SER A 301 -2.20 -18.91 0.63
C SER A 301 -2.84 -20.09 1.38
N ARG A 302 -3.51 -19.79 2.50
CA ARG A 302 -4.26 -20.74 3.33
C ARG A 302 -5.73 -20.34 3.49
N GLN A 303 -6.23 -19.54 2.56
CA GLN A 303 -7.59 -19.02 2.58
C GLN A 303 -8.62 -20.14 2.38
N LYS A 304 -9.61 -20.19 3.26
CA LYS A 304 -10.75 -21.11 3.19
C LYS A 304 -11.98 -20.39 3.76
N TYR A 305 -12.65 -19.59 2.95
CA TYR A 305 -13.88 -18.92 3.38
C TYR A 305 -15.12 -19.76 3.05
N GLU A 306 -16.18 -19.60 3.85
CA GLU A 306 -17.42 -20.37 3.68
C GLU A 306 -18.51 -19.62 2.90
N HIS A 307 -18.27 -18.33 2.59
CA HIS A 307 -19.25 -17.46 1.95
C HIS A 307 -18.68 -16.77 0.71
N VAL A 308 -19.58 -16.32 -0.17
CA VAL A 308 -19.27 -15.50 -1.34
C VAL A 308 -19.96 -14.15 -1.21
N SER A 309 -19.37 -13.10 -1.78
CA SER A 309 -19.97 -11.77 -1.74
C SER A 309 -21.20 -11.69 -2.65
N PRO A 310 -22.27 -10.97 -2.25
CA PRO A 310 -23.44 -10.77 -3.11
C PRO A 310 -23.12 -9.96 -4.37
N TYR A 311 -22.07 -9.13 -4.30
CA TYR A 311 -21.58 -8.33 -5.41
C TYR A 311 -20.06 -8.46 -5.53
N ALA A 312 -19.60 -8.89 -6.70
CA ALA A 312 -18.19 -8.86 -7.06
C ALA A 312 -17.93 -7.63 -7.94
N ARG A 313 -16.96 -6.79 -7.55
CA ARG A 313 -16.56 -5.64 -8.38
C ARG A 313 -15.86 -6.12 -9.65
N VAL A 314 -16.29 -5.61 -10.79
CA VAL A 314 -15.64 -5.86 -12.09
C VAL A 314 -14.49 -4.87 -12.27
N ASN A 315 -13.36 -5.37 -12.78
CA ASN A 315 -12.17 -4.57 -13.10
C ASN A 315 -11.73 -4.81 -14.55
N GLY A 316 -11.58 -3.74 -15.32
CA GLY A 316 -11.34 -3.77 -16.76
C GLY A 316 -12.59 -4.18 -17.56
N ARG A 317 -12.65 -3.77 -18.82
CA ARG A 317 -13.72 -4.17 -19.74
C ARG A 317 -13.30 -5.36 -20.61
N PRO A 318 -14.27 -6.18 -21.07
CA PRO A 318 -13.97 -7.30 -21.96
C PRO A 318 -13.27 -6.88 -23.26
N PRO A 319 -12.48 -7.78 -23.86
CA PRO A 319 -11.94 -7.60 -25.20
C PRO A 319 -13.06 -7.32 -26.22
N ARG A 320 -12.76 -6.47 -27.20
CA ARG A 320 -13.67 -6.10 -28.30
C ARG A 320 -13.16 -6.55 -29.66
N ASN A 321 -11.98 -7.17 -29.72
CA ASN A 321 -11.46 -7.73 -30.96
C ASN A 321 -12.36 -8.85 -31.52
N GLU A 322 -12.35 -8.98 -32.85
CA GLU A 322 -13.20 -9.94 -33.57
C GLU A 322 -12.92 -11.40 -33.20
N ILE A 323 -11.70 -11.73 -32.79
CA ILE A 323 -11.33 -13.09 -32.37
C ILE A 323 -12.09 -13.44 -31.09
N TYR A 324 -11.98 -12.60 -30.06
CA TYR A 324 -12.64 -12.85 -28.79
C TYR A 324 -14.16 -12.84 -28.91
N GLN A 325 -14.73 -11.91 -29.70
CA GLN A 325 -16.17 -11.86 -29.92
C GLN A 325 -16.70 -13.13 -30.60
N ARG A 326 -16.00 -13.65 -31.62
CA ARG A 326 -16.36 -14.92 -32.28
C ARG A 326 -16.27 -16.10 -31.31
N LEU A 327 -15.20 -16.17 -30.51
CA LEU A 327 -15.03 -17.23 -29.50
C LEU A 327 -16.13 -17.17 -28.45
N ALA A 328 -16.46 -15.99 -27.93
CA ALA A 328 -17.54 -15.80 -26.96
C ALA A 328 -18.92 -16.18 -27.53
N ALA A 329 -19.22 -15.79 -28.78
CA ALA A 329 -20.46 -16.15 -29.46
C ALA A 329 -20.59 -17.66 -29.69
N ALA A 330 -19.47 -18.37 -29.85
CA ALA A 330 -19.41 -19.82 -29.97
C ALA A 330 -19.25 -20.55 -28.62
N ASN A 331 -19.54 -19.87 -27.49
CA ASN A 331 -19.37 -20.41 -26.13
C ASN A 331 -17.98 -21.01 -25.86
N PHE A 332 -16.95 -20.42 -26.46
CA PHE A 332 -15.54 -20.80 -26.35
C PHE A 332 -15.22 -22.24 -26.80
N LYS A 333 -16.06 -22.88 -27.61
CA LYS A 333 -15.83 -24.24 -28.12
C LYS A 333 -14.52 -24.36 -28.92
N ASP A 334 -14.20 -23.33 -29.68
CA ASP A 334 -13.00 -23.26 -30.53
C ASP A 334 -11.82 -22.56 -29.83
N TRP A 335 -11.98 -22.11 -28.59
CA TRP A 335 -10.89 -21.50 -27.83
C TRP A 335 -9.86 -22.57 -27.44
N ARG A 336 -8.59 -22.17 -27.45
CA ARG A 336 -7.47 -23.01 -27.05
C ARG A 336 -6.53 -22.25 -26.11
N LEU A 337 -5.97 -22.97 -25.14
CA LEU A 337 -4.82 -22.55 -24.36
C LEU A 337 -3.55 -23.10 -24.99
N GLU A 338 -2.73 -22.22 -25.54
CA GLU A 338 -1.40 -22.58 -26.05
C GLU A 338 -0.38 -22.58 -24.91
N LEU A 339 0.41 -23.65 -24.80
CA LEU A 339 1.51 -23.78 -23.85
C LEU A 339 2.81 -23.90 -24.66
N SER A 340 3.68 -22.90 -24.53
CA SER A 340 4.87 -22.73 -25.38
C SER A 340 6.10 -22.23 -24.63
N GLY A 341 7.20 -21.95 -25.33
CA GLY A 341 8.46 -21.49 -24.74
C GLY A 341 9.35 -22.64 -24.30
N MET A 342 9.95 -22.51 -23.12
CA MET A 342 10.89 -23.45 -22.49
C MET A 342 10.21 -24.71 -21.92
N ALA A 343 9.52 -25.43 -22.78
CA ALA A 343 8.84 -26.69 -22.48
C ALA A 343 9.18 -27.74 -23.55
N ALA A 344 9.48 -28.97 -23.13
CA ALA A 344 9.72 -30.07 -24.08
C ALA A 344 8.44 -30.48 -24.81
N LYS A 345 7.28 -30.39 -24.14
CA LYS A 345 5.96 -30.67 -24.71
C LYS A 345 5.14 -29.38 -24.83
N LYS A 346 5.07 -28.86 -26.05
CA LYS A 346 4.14 -27.78 -26.42
C LYS A 346 2.74 -28.35 -26.57
N LEU A 347 1.75 -27.70 -25.96
CA LEU A 347 0.37 -28.19 -25.93
C LEU A 347 -0.59 -27.12 -26.44
N SER A 348 -1.73 -27.56 -26.96
CA SER A 348 -2.87 -26.71 -27.30
C SER A 348 -4.11 -27.38 -26.69
N LEU A 349 -4.56 -26.87 -25.55
CA LEU A 349 -5.62 -27.49 -24.75
C LEU A 349 -6.95 -26.78 -24.98
N SER A 350 -8.01 -27.54 -25.22
CA SER A 350 -9.38 -27.02 -25.20
C SER A 350 -9.87 -26.78 -23.77
N LEU A 351 -11.00 -26.09 -23.62
CA LEU A 351 -11.62 -25.91 -22.30
C LEU A 351 -12.06 -27.25 -21.68
N ASP A 352 -12.47 -28.22 -22.50
CA ASP A 352 -12.87 -29.55 -22.03
C ASP A 352 -11.65 -30.39 -21.59
N ASP A 353 -10.49 -30.21 -22.24
CA ASP A 353 -9.25 -30.83 -21.77
C ASP A 353 -8.88 -30.33 -20.37
N LEU A 354 -9.02 -29.02 -20.11
CA LEU A 354 -8.76 -28.43 -18.78
C LEU A 354 -9.72 -28.95 -17.71
N ARG A 355 -10.98 -29.24 -18.07
CA ARG A 355 -11.98 -29.82 -17.15
C ARG A 355 -11.70 -31.28 -16.80
N GLN A 356 -10.98 -32.00 -17.66
CA GLN A 356 -10.58 -33.39 -17.42
C GLN A 356 -9.29 -33.50 -16.59
N MET A 357 -8.59 -32.38 -16.36
CA MET A 357 -7.41 -32.32 -15.48
C MET A 357 -7.81 -32.30 -14.00
N PRO A 358 -6.85 -32.49 -13.06
CA PRO A 358 -7.12 -32.31 -11.64
C PRO A 358 -7.83 -30.98 -11.36
N CYS A 359 -8.96 -31.05 -10.69
CA CYS A 359 -9.81 -29.90 -10.41
C CYS A 359 -9.66 -29.48 -8.94
N GLN A 360 -9.61 -28.17 -8.71
CA GLN A 360 -9.59 -27.56 -7.39
C GLN A 360 -10.65 -26.48 -7.29
N THR A 361 -11.34 -26.47 -6.15
CA THR A 361 -12.30 -25.41 -5.78
C THR A 361 -11.81 -24.69 -4.54
N GLN A 362 -11.81 -23.36 -4.58
CA GLN A 362 -11.38 -22.52 -3.46
C GLN A 362 -12.25 -21.28 -3.32
N THR A 363 -12.62 -20.96 -2.09
CA THR A 363 -13.30 -19.70 -1.77
C THR A 363 -12.31 -18.75 -1.11
N THR A 364 -12.02 -17.64 -1.79
CA THR A 364 -10.90 -16.74 -1.47
C THR A 364 -11.36 -15.28 -1.48
N LEU A 365 -10.61 -14.44 -0.76
CA LEU A 365 -10.79 -12.99 -0.78
C LEU A 365 -9.98 -12.41 -1.95
N HIS A 366 -10.67 -11.88 -2.95
CA HIS A 366 -10.03 -11.12 -4.01
C HIS A 366 -9.68 -9.71 -3.50
N ILE A 367 -8.41 -9.33 -3.61
CA ILE A 367 -7.90 -8.03 -3.19
C ILE A 367 -7.39 -7.26 -4.40
N CYS A 368 -7.99 -6.10 -4.69
CA CYS A 368 -7.48 -5.21 -5.73
C CYS A 368 -6.45 -4.21 -5.19
N ILE A 369 -5.48 -3.84 -6.03
CA ILE A 369 -4.50 -2.79 -5.75
C ILE A 369 -5.12 -1.42 -5.44
N GLN A 370 -6.29 -1.13 -6.02
CA GLN A 370 -7.03 0.12 -5.77
C GLN A 370 -7.58 0.18 -4.33
N GLY A 371 -7.71 -0.96 -3.64
CA GLY A 371 -8.12 -1.01 -2.24
C GLY A 371 -9.51 -1.59 -1.97
N TRP A 372 -10.23 -2.08 -2.99
CA TRP A 372 -11.50 -2.80 -2.82
C TRP A 372 -11.29 -4.32 -2.82
N SER A 373 -12.30 -5.05 -2.32
CA SER A 373 -12.27 -6.52 -2.20
C SER A 373 -13.65 -7.15 -2.44
N TYR A 374 -13.67 -8.48 -2.60
CA TYR A 374 -14.87 -9.34 -2.52
C TYR A 374 -14.47 -10.81 -2.32
N PHE A 375 -15.37 -11.62 -1.75
CA PHE A 375 -15.23 -13.08 -1.69
C PHE A 375 -15.86 -13.73 -2.91
N ALA A 376 -15.17 -14.73 -3.47
CA ALA A 376 -15.73 -15.56 -4.53
C ALA A 376 -15.16 -16.97 -4.43
N GLN A 377 -15.96 -17.92 -4.90
CA GLN A 377 -15.52 -19.29 -5.10
C GLN A 377 -15.02 -19.45 -6.54
N TRP A 378 -13.86 -20.05 -6.71
CA TRP A 378 -13.22 -20.29 -7.99
C TRP A 378 -12.98 -21.78 -8.15
N THR A 379 -13.32 -22.30 -9.34
CA THR A 379 -13.05 -23.69 -9.70
C THR A 379 -12.23 -23.73 -10.98
N GLY A 380 -11.19 -24.57 -10.98
CA GLY A 380 -10.22 -24.61 -12.05
C GLY A 380 -9.15 -25.67 -11.88
N VAL A 381 -8.17 -25.63 -12.76
CA VAL A 381 -7.02 -26.55 -12.75
C VAL A 381 -5.82 -25.90 -12.04
N PRO A 382 -5.13 -26.61 -11.12
CA PRO A 382 -3.88 -26.13 -10.55
C PRO A 382 -2.83 -25.85 -11.64
N VAL A 383 -2.16 -24.71 -11.57
CA VAL A 383 -1.13 -24.36 -12.57
C VAL A 383 0.02 -25.38 -12.56
N SER A 384 0.36 -25.93 -11.38
CA SER A 384 1.31 -27.04 -11.23
C SER A 384 0.97 -28.25 -12.11
N ALA A 385 -0.29 -28.68 -12.15
CA ALA A 385 -0.73 -29.82 -12.95
C ALA A 385 -0.57 -29.58 -14.46
N ILE A 386 -0.66 -28.33 -14.91
CA ILE A 386 -0.38 -27.95 -16.30
C ILE A 386 1.13 -28.01 -16.58
N MET A 387 1.94 -27.43 -15.69
CA MET A 387 3.39 -27.40 -15.83
C MET A 387 3.98 -28.82 -15.89
N ASP A 388 3.47 -29.74 -15.07
CA ASP A 388 3.96 -31.11 -15.02
C ASP A 388 3.68 -31.87 -16.33
N LYS A 389 2.65 -31.49 -17.10
CA LYS A 389 2.38 -32.05 -18.45
C LYS A 389 3.31 -31.51 -19.54
N CYS A 390 3.86 -30.30 -19.35
CA CYS A 390 4.69 -29.61 -20.33
C CYS A 390 6.16 -30.05 -20.33
N GLU A 391 6.62 -30.76 -19.29
CA GLU A 391 8.03 -31.14 -19.13
C GLU A 391 8.96 -29.92 -19.29
N LEU A 392 8.89 -28.99 -18.33
CA LEU A 392 9.62 -27.73 -18.36
C LEU A 392 11.14 -27.95 -18.42
N MET A 393 11.82 -27.09 -19.18
CA MET A 393 13.28 -27.07 -19.20
C MET A 393 13.84 -26.60 -17.84
N PRO A 394 15.05 -27.04 -17.42
CA PRO A 394 15.62 -26.69 -16.11
C PRO A 394 15.80 -25.19 -15.88
N ASP A 395 16.09 -24.44 -16.94
CA ASP A 395 16.37 -22.99 -16.88
C ASP A 395 15.11 -22.12 -17.05
N ALA A 396 13.92 -22.72 -17.11
CA ALA A 396 12.68 -21.95 -17.05
C ALA A 396 12.54 -21.34 -15.64
N HIS A 397 12.19 -20.06 -15.56
CA HIS A 397 12.03 -19.33 -14.29
C HIS A 397 10.67 -18.65 -14.16
N PHE A 398 10.04 -18.29 -15.28
CA PHE A 398 8.82 -17.49 -15.29
C PHE A 398 7.74 -18.06 -16.22
N LEU A 399 6.49 -17.75 -15.90
CA LEU A 399 5.33 -17.96 -16.77
C LEU A 399 4.81 -16.61 -17.24
N VAL A 400 4.70 -16.45 -18.55
CA VAL A 400 4.11 -15.28 -19.18
C VAL A 400 2.72 -15.64 -19.67
N PHE A 401 1.71 -15.02 -19.09
CA PHE A 401 0.30 -15.17 -19.43
C PHE A 401 -0.05 -14.12 -20.48
N HIS A 402 -0.25 -14.57 -21.71
CA HIS A 402 -0.76 -13.75 -22.80
C HIS A 402 -2.28 -13.81 -22.82
N THR A 403 -2.90 -12.69 -23.15
CA THR A 403 -4.37 -12.56 -23.11
C THR A 403 -4.90 -12.00 -24.43
N LEU A 404 -6.20 -12.18 -24.63
CA LEU A 404 -6.93 -11.57 -25.73
C LEU A 404 -7.35 -10.12 -25.45
N ASP A 405 -6.95 -9.51 -24.33
CA ASP A 405 -7.29 -8.13 -24.00
C ASP A 405 -6.36 -7.15 -24.72
N GLU A 406 -6.84 -6.59 -25.83
CA GLU A 406 -6.11 -5.59 -26.64
C GLU A 406 -6.00 -4.22 -25.97
N LYS A 407 -6.52 -4.06 -24.74
CA LYS A 407 -6.53 -2.81 -23.99
C LYS A 407 -7.00 -1.62 -24.81
N TRP A 408 -8.10 -1.81 -25.53
CA TRP A 408 -8.73 -0.78 -26.37
C TRP A 408 -9.09 0.50 -25.59
N GLU A 409 -9.23 0.41 -24.27
CA GLU A 409 -9.44 1.56 -23.36
C GLU A 409 -8.20 2.46 -23.22
N ARG A 410 -7.02 1.96 -23.59
CA ARG A 410 -5.74 2.68 -23.65
C ARG A 410 -5.00 2.35 -24.95
N PRO A 411 -5.42 2.94 -26.08
CA PRO A 411 -4.82 2.68 -27.38
C PRO A 411 -3.30 2.89 -27.39
N GLY A 412 -2.59 2.07 -28.15
CA GLY A 412 -1.12 2.18 -28.33
C GLY A 412 -0.28 1.44 -27.29
N HIS A 413 -0.89 0.71 -26.37
CA HIS A 413 -0.17 -0.01 -25.29
C HIS A 413 -0.16 -1.53 -25.43
N GLY A 414 -0.57 -2.07 -26.60
CA GLY A 414 -0.54 -3.51 -26.88
C GLY A 414 -1.54 -4.32 -26.05
N TYR A 415 -1.36 -5.65 -26.08
CA TYR A 415 -2.20 -6.59 -25.35
C TYR A 415 -1.78 -6.69 -23.88
N TYR A 416 -2.75 -6.98 -23.01
CA TYR A 416 -2.47 -7.31 -21.63
C TYR A 416 -1.68 -8.62 -21.56
N TYR A 417 -0.62 -8.60 -20.78
CA TYR A 417 0.13 -9.77 -20.39
C TYR A 417 0.52 -9.65 -18.92
N GLU A 418 0.84 -10.78 -18.31
CA GLU A 418 1.23 -10.82 -16.91
C GLU A 418 2.30 -11.89 -16.69
N VAL A 419 3.22 -11.64 -15.78
CA VAL A 419 4.29 -12.59 -15.44
C VAL A 419 4.19 -12.98 -13.97
N ILE A 420 4.35 -14.27 -13.69
CA ILE A 420 4.62 -14.78 -12.34
C ILE A 420 5.82 -15.72 -12.35
N ASP A 421 6.50 -15.78 -11.20
CA ASP A 421 7.58 -16.73 -10.93
C ASP A 421 7.05 -18.17 -10.89
N LEU A 422 7.86 -19.14 -11.33
CA LEU A 422 7.53 -20.56 -11.25
C LEU A 422 7.24 -21.02 -9.81
N GLU A 423 7.93 -20.48 -8.82
CA GLU A 423 7.68 -20.78 -7.41
C GLU A 423 6.23 -20.42 -7.01
N ILE A 424 5.77 -19.25 -7.45
CA ILE A 424 4.39 -18.78 -7.22
C ILE A 424 3.39 -19.63 -8.01
N ALA A 425 3.74 -20.00 -9.24
CA ALA A 425 2.92 -20.85 -10.10
C ALA A 425 2.69 -22.25 -9.51
N ARG A 426 3.61 -22.75 -8.67
CA ARG A 426 3.50 -24.04 -7.98
C ARG A 426 2.72 -23.99 -6.67
N LEU A 427 2.35 -22.80 -6.18
CA LEU A 427 1.61 -22.69 -4.92
C LEU A 427 0.24 -23.39 -5.00
N PRO A 428 -0.23 -24.04 -3.92
CA PRO A 428 -1.44 -24.86 -3.96
C PRO A 428 -2.71 -24.12 -4.42
N GLN A 429 -2.87 -22.84 -4.07
CA GLN A 429 -4.04 -22.04 -4.45
C GLN A 429 -3.81 -21.20 -5.73
N THR A 430 -2.78 -21.51 -6.51
CA THR A 430 -2.56 -20.91 -7.83
C THR A 430 -3.23 -21.78 -8.91
N ILE A 431 -4.35 -21.30 -9.44
CA ILE A 431 -5.20 -22.06 -10.39
C ILE A 431 -5.51 -21.25 -11.65
N LEU A 432 -5.78 -21.95 -12.75
CA LEU A 432 -6.50 -21.39 -13.90
C LEU A 432 -7.98 -21.71 -13.75
N ALA A 433 -8.75 -20.71 -13.34
CA ALA A 433 -10.18 -20.81 -13.10
C ALA A 433 -10.98 -20.68 -14.40
N TYR A 434 -11.90 -21.62 -14.61
CA TYR A 434 -12.91 -21.62 -15.67
C TYR A 434 -14.35 -21.52 -15.13
N GLU A 435 -14.50 -21.48 -13.80
CA GLU A 435 -15.77 -21.35 -13.08
C GLU A 435 -15.65 -20.34 -11.93
N MET A 436 -16.76 -19.65 -11.65
CA MET A 436 -16.91 -18.71 -10.55
C MET A 436 -18.28 -18.92 -9.88
N ASN A 437 -18.30 -19.08 -8.55
CA ASN A 437 -19.51 -19.27 -7.74
C ASN A 437 -20.42 -20.41 -8.25
N GLY A 438 -19.80 -21.53 -8.64
CA GLY A 438 -20.52 -22.73 -9.13
C GLY A 438 -21.15 -22.57 -10.52
N GLN A 439 -20.79 -21.53 -11.27
CA GLN A 439 -21.25 -21.29 -12.63
C GLN A 439 -20.07 -21.12 -13.59
N PRO A 440 -20.25 -21.36 -14.91
CA PRO A 440 -19.24 -21.03 -15.91
C PRO A 440 -18.74 -19.59 -15.74
N LEU A 441 -17.42 -19.39 -15.85
CA LEU A 441 -16.79 -18.09 -15.62
C LEU A 441 -17.46 -17.01 -16.50
N PRO A 442 -18.01 -15.92 -15.94
CA PRO A 442 -18.62 -14.89 -16.78
C PRO A 442 -17.59 -14.02 -17.50
N VAL A 443 -17.93 -13.52 -18.68
CA VAL A 443 -17.04 -12.71 -19.54
C VAL A 443 -16.38 -11.53 -18.80
N PRO A 444 -17.10 -10.70 -18.01
CA PRO A 444 -16.47 -9.60 -17.26
C PRO A 444 -15.42 -10.06 -16.23
N TYR A 445 -15.49 -11.31 -15.78
CA TYR A 445 -14.54 -11.88 -14.82
C TYR A 445 -13.40 -12.65 -15.48
N GLY A 446 -13.39 -12.81 -16.80
CA GLY A 446 -12.25 -13.34 -17.55
C GLY A 446 -12.50 -14.62 -18.35
N ALA A 447 -13.74 -14.93 -18.70
CA ALA A 447 -14.07 -16.12 -19.49
C ALA A 447 -13.25 -16.25 -20.79
N PRO A 448 -12.84 -17.44 -21.22
CA PRO A 448 -13.15 -18.73 -20.61
C PRO A 448 -12.18 -19.13 -19.48
N LEU A 449 -11.06 -18.41 -19.34
CA LEU A 449 -9.99 -18.79 -18.43
C LEU A 449 -9.32 -17.58 -17.78
N ARG A 450 -9.19 -17.64 -16.46
CA ARG A 450 -8.55 -16.61 -15.63
C ARG A 450 -7.53 -17.22 -14.68
N LEU A 451 -6.38 -16.55 -14.52
CA LEU A 451 -5.41 -16.85 -13.49
C LEU A 451 -5.89 -16.38 -12.10
N ARG A 452 -5.74 -17.24 -11.09
CA ARG A 452 -5.94 -16.94 -9.68
C ARG A 452 -4.64 -17.21 -8.94
N VAL A 453 -4.15 -16.22 -8.19
CA VAL A 453 -2.91 -16.32 -7.39
C VAL A 453 -3.17 -15.65 -6.05
N GLU A 454 -3.60 -16.41 -5.06
CA GLU A 454 -4.33 -15.83 -3.92
C GLU A 454 -3.47 -15.05 -2.92
N ASN A 455 -2.14 -15.13 -3.01
CA ASN A 455 -1.22 -14.28 -2.27
C ASN A 455 -0.83 -12.99 -3.03
N GLN A 456 -1.42 -12.75 -4.21
CA GLN A 456 -1.13 -11.61 -5.08
C GLN A 456 -2.34 -10.64 -5.19
N LEU A 457 -2.08 -9.36 -5.49
CA LEU A 457 -3.09 -8.38 -5.90
C LEU A 457 -3.75 -8.78 -7.22
N GLY A 458 -5.01 -8.38 -7.35
CA GLY A 458 -5.89 -8.79 -8.44
C GLY A 458 -5.47 -8.37 -9.85
N TYR A 459 -4.50 -7.48 -10.01
CA TYR A 459 -3.97 -7.14 -11.33
C TYR A 459 -3.08 -8.27 -11.89
N LYS A 460 -2.29 -8.96 -11.03
CA LYS A 460 -1.51 -10.14 -11.43
C LYS A 460 -2.36 -11.34 -11.85
N MET A 461 -3.67 -11.29 -11.60
CA MET A 461 -4.62 -12.35 -11.90
C MET A 461 -5.23 -12.15 -13.29
N ALA A 462 -4.42 -12.40 -14.32
CA ALA A 462 -4.74 -12.20 -15.73
C ALA A 462 -6.08 -12.85 -16.14
N LYS A 463 -6.82 -12.15 -17.00
CA LYS A 463 -8.13 -12.55 -17.53
C LYS A 463 -8.02 -12.84 -19.03
N TRP A 464 -8.98 -13.60 -19.58
CA TRP A 464 -9.07 -13.83 -21.04
C TRP A 464 -7.79 -14.44 -21.60
N ILE A 465 -7.18 -15.35 -20.84
CA ILE A 465 -5.91 -15.99 -21.19
C ILE A 465 -6.12 -16.85 -22.42
N ASN A 466 -5.14 -16.87 -23.33
CA ASN A 466 -5.12 -17.77 -24.49
C ASN A 466 -3.75 -18.45 -24.68
N ARG A 467 -2.68 -17.93 -24.09
CA ARG A 467 -1.35 -18.55 -24.16
C ARG A 467 -0.58 -18.38 -22.87
N ILE A 468 0.17 -19.41 -22.49
CA ILE A 468 1.19 -19.38 -21.44
C ILE A 468 2.53 -19.73 -22.08
N GLU A 469 3.52 -18.88 -21.85
CA GLU A 469 4.87 -19.06 -22.35
C GLU A 469 5.84 -19.17 -21.18
N PHE A 470 6.62 -20.25 -21.16
CA PHE A 470 7.67 -20.48 -20.17
C PHE A 470 8.97 -19.83 -20.64
N VAL A 471 9.58 -19.00 -19.80
CA VAL A 471 10.80 -18.23 -20.14
C VAL A 471 11.79 -18.23 -18.98
N ASP A 472 13.06 -17.99 -19.30
CA ASP A 472 14.17 -17.77 -18.36
C ASP A 472 14.16 -16.33 -17.83
N THR A 473 13.83 -15.37 -18.68
CA THR A 473 13.71 -13.94 -18.36
C THR A 473 12.56 -13.29 -19.13
N PHE A 474 11.93 -12.29 -18.53
CA PHE A 474 10.88 -11.48 -19.16
C PHE A 474 11.37 -10.08 -19.57
N GLU A 475 12.66 -9.77 -19.44
CA GLU A 475 13.22 -8.43 -19.73
C GLU A 475 12.96 -7.94 -21.16
N HIS A 476 12.79 -8.88 -22.10
CA HIS A 476 12.52 -8.60 -23.52
C HIS A 476 11.02 -8.64 -23.87
N ILE A 477 10.14 -8.86 -22.89
CA ILE A 477 8.69 -8.97 -23.08
C ILE A 477 8.03 -7.66 -22.62
N GLY A 478 7.26 -7.04 -23.51
CA GLY A 478 6.69 -5.71 -23.26
C GLY A 478 7.81 -4.68 -23.07
N LYS A 479 7.83 -3.99 -21.93
CA LYS A 479 8.93 -3.10 -21.50
C LYS A 479 9.79 -3.71 -20.40
N GLY A 480 9.72 -5.03 -20.23
CA GLY A 480 10.54 -5.78 -19.29
C GLY A 480 10.21 -5.51 -17.83
N GLN A 481 9.00 -5.03 -17.50
CA GLN A 481 8.61 -4.76 -16.11
C GLN A 481 7.77 -5.87 -15.46
N GLY A 482 7.55 -7.01 -16.13
CA GLY A 482 6.86 -8.17 -15.54
C GLY A 482 5.34 -8.20 -15.72
N GLY A 483 4.77 -7.27 -16.48
CA GLY A 483 3.35 -7.25 -16.79
C GLY A 483 2.91 -5.92 -17.41
N TRP A 484 1.72 -5.92 -18.03
CA TRP A 484 1.20 -4.73 -18.71
C TRP A 484 0.94 -3.56 -17.74
N ARG A 485 0.45 -3.83 -16.52
CA ARG A 485 0.24 -2.77 -15.51
C ARG A 485 1.56 -2.21 -14.99
N ASP A 486 2.58 -3.05 -14.91
CA ASP A 486 3.92 -2.65 -14.50
C ASP A 486 4.55 -1.73 -15.57
N ASP A 487 4.35 -2.08 -16.85
CA ASP A 487 4.80 -1.33 -18.03
C ASP A 487 4.09 0.01 -18.27
N VAL A 488 2.82 0.13 -17.89
CA VAL A 488 1.97 1.28 -18.28
C VAL A 488 1.56 2.12 -17.08
N LEU A 489 1.30 1.50 -15.94
CA LEU A 489 0.83 2.17 -14.71
C LEU A 489 1.89 2.21 -13.61
N HIS A 490 3.10 1.73 -13.89
CA HIS A 490 4.23 1.75 -12.97
C HIS A 490 3.90 1.02 -11.66
N TYR A 491 3.24 -0.13 -11.77
CA TYR A 491 3.10 -1.06 -10.66
C TYR A 491 4.40 -1.87 -10.50
N TYR A 492 4.53 -2.62 -9.42
CA TYR A 492 5.74 -3.40 -9.18
C TYR A 492 5.71 -4.72 -9.96
N PRO A 493 6.85 -5.18 -10.51
CA PRO A 493 6.97 -6.51 -11.09
C PRO A 493 6.65 -7.62 -10.06
N SER A 494 7.05 -7.37 -8.80
CA SER A 494 7.06 -8.33 -7.68
C SER A 494 6.16 -7.97 -6.50
N ASP A 495 5.57 -6.75 -6.42
CA ASP A 495 4.47 -6.52 -5.48
C ASP A 495 3.21 -7.11 -6.07
N ALA A 496 2.82 -8.22 -5.49
CA ALA A 496 1.42 -8.31 -5.17
C ALA A 496 1.13 -8.95 -3.81
N GLY A 497 2.18 -9.23 -3.03
CA GLY A 497 2.08 -9.65 -1.65
C GLY A 497 1.92 -8.53 -0.61
N ILE A 498 2.17 -7.25 -0.93
CA ILE A 498 2.11 -6.13 0.02
C ILE A 498 1.41 -4.91 -0.58
#